data_AF-A0A191UEY6-F1
#
_entry.id   AF-A0A191UEY6-F1
#
_cell.length_a   1.000
_cell.length_b   1.000
_cell.length_c   1.000
_cell.angle_alpha   90.00
_cell.angle_beta   90.00
_cell.angle_gamma   90.00
#
_symmetry.space_group_name_H-M   'P 1'
#
loop_
_entity.id
_entity.type
_entity.pdbx_description
1 polymer ?
#
loop_
_entity_poly.entity_id
_entity_poly.type
_entity_poly.pdbx_seq_one_letter_code
_entity_poly.pdbx_strand_id
1 'polypeptide(L)'
;MSESLKALQARRQELQEKSARERRVFSEHFEPWEKPLSWADKGIDAFHFLRDNPLLWTSAFAALAHYKPKLASKVLAVGWGAMKLLKGAKKLV
;
A
#
# COMPACT_ATOMS: atom_id res chain seq x y z
N MET A 1 28.28 -33.82 -12.77
CA MET A 1 27.46 -32.74 -13.36
C MET A 1 27.54 -32.85 -14.87
N SER A 2 26.40 -32.94 -15.56
CA SER A 2 26.36 -33.01 -17.02
C SER A 2 26.79 -31.66 -17.63
N GLU A 3 27.41 -31.70 -18.81
CA GLU A 3 27.79 -30.49 -19.56
C GLU A 3 26.59 -29.58 -19.85
N SER A 4 25.39 -30.17 -20.01
CA SER A 4 24.13 -29.43 -20.14
C SER A 4 23.80 -28.57 -18.91
N LEU A 5 24.06 -29.07 -17.69
CA LEU A 5 23.82 -28.33 -16.46
C LEU A 5 24.81 -27.18 -16.29
N LYS A 6 26.08 -27.37 -16.69
CA LYS A 6 27.08 -26.28 -16.68
C LYS A 6 26.71 -25.17 -17.66
N ALA A 7 26.28 -25.51 -18.87
CA ALA A 7 25.82 -24.54 -19.86
C ALA A 7 24.57 -23.76 -19.40
N LEU A 8 23.60 -24.45 -18.79
CA LEU A 8 22.42 -23.83 -18.19
C LEU A 8 22.79 -22.89 -17.03
N GLN A 9 23.74 -23.28 -16.17
CA GLN A 9 24.20 -22.44 -15.08
C GLN A 9 24.90 -21.17 -15.57
N ALA A 10 25.77 -21.29 -16.58
CA ALA A 10 26.41 -20.13 -17.21
C ALA A 10 25.38 -19.18 -17.84
N ARG A 11 24.40 -19.73 -18.57
CA ARG A 11 23.31 -18.95 -19.16
C ARG A 11 22.45 -18.26 -18.10
N ARG A 12 22.16 -18.95 -17.00
CA ARG A 12 21.43 -18.38 -15.86
C ARG A 12 22.19 -17.21 -15.25
N GLN A 13 23.49 -17.33 -15.04
CA GLN A 13 24.31 -16.23 -14.51
C GLN A 13 24.29 -15.02 -15.45
N GLU A 14 24.47 -15.25 -16.75
CA GLU A 14 24.43 -14.19 -17.75
C GLU A 14 23.09 -13.44 -17.76
N LEU A 15 21.98 -14.18 -17.68
CA LEU A 15 20.63 -13.61 -17.60
C LEU A 15 20.38 -12.89 -16.28
N GLN A 16 20.88 -13.41 -15.15
CA GLN A 16 20.76 -12.75 -13.86
C GLN A 16 21.50 -11.41 -13.85
N GLU A 17 22.70 -11.34 -14.40
CA GLU A 17 23.46 -10.10 -14.51
C GLU A 17 22.77 -9.07 -15.43
N LYS A 18 22.21 -9.51 -16.56
CA LYS A 18 21.40 -8.65 -17.45
C LYS A 18 20.18 -8.08 -16.71
N SER A 19 19.41 -8.93 -16.04
CA SER A 19 18.25 -8.50 -15.25
C SER A 19 18.61 -7.55 -14.10
N ALA A 20 19.79 -7.71 -13.50
CA ALA A 20 20.26 -6.85 -12.42
C ALA A 20 20.67 -5.47 -12.95
N ARG A 21 21.31 -5.41 -14.12
CA ARG A 21 21.62 -4.16 -14.82
C ARG A 21 20.34 -3.42 -15.22
N GLU A 22 19.38 -4.11 -15.83
CA GLU A 22 18.10 -3.51 -16.23
C GLU A 22 17.31 -2.98 -15.03
N ARG A 23 17.26 -3.73 -13.92
CA ARG A 23 16.62 -3.26 -12.68
C ARG A 23 17.27 -2.01 -12.10
N ARG A 24 18.59 -1.87 -12.19
CA ARG A 24 19.31 -0.67 -11.73
C ARG A 24 18.99 0.56 -12.59
N VAL A 25 19.01 0.39 -13.91
CA VAL A 25 18.63 1.46 -14.85
C VAL A 25 17.17 1.86 -14.64
N PHE A 26 16.29 0.89 -14.40
CA PHE A 26 14.89 1.18 -14.09
C PHE A 26 14.73 1.89 -12.74
N SER A 27 15.46 1.50 -11.69
CA SER A 27 15.36 2.16 -10.38
C SER A 27 15.80 3.62 -10.39
N GLU A 28 16.78 4.00 -11.23
CA GLU A 28 17.21 5.40 -11.38
C GLU A 28 16.06 6.32 -11.84
N HIS A 29 15.12 5.80 -12.62
CA HIS A 29 13.93 6.53 -13.06
C HIS A 29 12.79 6.53 -12.03
N PHE A 30 12.83 5.63 -11.05
CA PHE A 30 11.79 5.46 -10.03
C PHE A 30 12.17 6.05 -8.67
N GLU A 31 13.40 6.54 -8.46
CA GLU A 31 13.82 7.25 -7.23
C GLU A 31 12.81 8.32 -6.74
N PRO A 32 12.16 9.14 -7.60
CA PRO A 32 11.16 10.12 -7.15
C PRO A 32 9.86 9.47 -6.64
N TRP A 33 9.56 8.25 -7.10
CA TRP A 33 8.33 7.51 -6.80
C TRP A 33 8.50 6.47 -5.69
N GLU A 34 9.73 6.13 -5.30
CA GLU A 34 10.00 5.22 -4.18
C GLU A 34 9.43 5.73 -2.86
N LYS A 35 9.59 7.01 -2.57
CA LYS A 35 9.06 7.63 -1.33
C LYS A 35 7.53 7.61 -1.26
N PRO A 36 6.77 8.06 -2.28
CA PRO A 36 5.32 7.98 -2.22
C PRO A 36 4.79 6.54 -2.24
N LEU A 37 5.44 5.61 -2.96
CA LEU A 37 5.04 4.19 -2.91
C LEU A 37 5.29 3.58 -1.53
N SER A 38 6.46 3.83 -0.94
CA SER A 38 6.77 3.35 0.42
C SER A 38 5.81 3.95 1.45
N TRP A 39 5.33 5.17 1.24
CA TRP A 39 4.30 5.76 2.11
C TRP A 39 2.94 5.09 1.92
N ALA A 40 2.57 4.72 0.70
CA ALA A 40 1.35 3.96 0.45
C ALA A 40 1.42 2.57 1.12
N ASP A 41 2.55 1.88 1.00
CA ASP A 41 2.77 0.56 1.61
C ASP A 41 2.70 0.63 3.14
N LYS A 42 3.37 1.62 3.74
CA LYS A 42 3.25 1.92 5.18
C LYS A 42 1.83 2.32 5.59
N GLY A 43 1.10 2.99 4.71
CA GLY A 43 -0.30 3.36 4.93
C GLY A 43 -1.20 2.13 4.97
N ILE A 44 -0.95 1.15 4.09
CA ILE A 44 -1.65 -0.14 4.08
C ILE A 44 -1.33 -0.92 5.36
N ASP A 45 -0.07 -0.94 5.79
CA ASP A 45 0.32 -1.59 7.04
C ASP A 45 -0.34 -0.93 8.26
N ALA A 46 -0.35 0.41 8.32
CA ALA A 46 -1.04 1.14 9.38
C ALA A 46 -2.55 0.87 9.38
N PHE A 47 -3.17 0.75 8.21
CA PHE A 47 -4.58 0.38 8.09
C PHE A 47 -4.84 -1.03 8.60
N HIS A 48 -4.01 -2.00 8.22
CA HIS A 48 -4.11 -3.37 8.71
C HIS A 48 -3.91 -3.44 10.22
N PHE A 49 -2.91 -2.76 10.76
CA PHE A 49 -2.69 -2.66 12.20
C PHE A 49 -3.89 -2.10 12.95
N LEU A 50 -4.51 -1.05 12.41
CA LEU A 50 -5.70 -0.43 13.02
C LEU A 50 -6.94 -1.34 12.91
N ARG A 51 -7.09 -2.06 11.79
CA ARG A 51 -8.18 -3.03 11.56
C ARG A 51 -8.07 -4.22 12.53
N ASP A 52 -6.87 -4.74 12.69
CA ASP A 52 -6.62 -5.94 13.48
C ASP A 52 -6.66 -5.66 14.99
N ASN A 53 -6.62 -4.37 15.39
CA ASN A 53 -6.74 -3.91 16.77
C ASN A 53 -8.00 -3.06 16.99
N PRO A 54 -9.19 -3.68 17.17
CA PRO A 54 -10.47 -2.98 17.28
C PRO A 54 -10.54 -2.01 18.48
N LEU A 55 -9.74 -2.23 19.52
CA LEU A 55 -9.65 -1.32 20.68
C LEU A 55 -9.02 0.04 20.33
N LEU A 56 -8.12 0.09 19.35
CA LEU A 56 -7.42 1.33 18.99
C LEU A 56 -8.36 2.31 18.29
N TRP A 57 -9.11 1.87 17.28
CA TRP A 57 -10.02 2.78 16.59
C TRP A 57 -11.24 3.14 17.45
N THR A 58 -11.74 2.22 18.29
CA THR A 58 -12.84 2.51 19.22
C THR A 58 -12.44 3.49 20.31
N SER A 59 -11.25 3.32 20.93
CA SER A 59 -10.73 4.28 21.91
C SER A 59 -10.40 5.63 21.29
N ALA A 60 -9.80 5.66 20.10
CA ALA A 60 -9.55 6.89 19.36
C ALA A 60 -10.86 7.63 19.04
N PHE A 61 -11.88 6.92 18.58
CA PHE A 61 -13.20 7.50 18.29
C PHE A 61 -13.91 7.95 19.57
N ALA A 62 -13.84 7.18 20.65
CA ALA A 62 -14.41 7.53 21.94
C ALA A 62 -13.76 8.80 22.51
N ALA A 63 -12.43 8.91 22.46
CA ALA A 63 -11.71 10.12 22.83
C ALA A 63 -12.15 11.30 21.96
N LEU A 64 -12.24 11.12 20.64
CA LEU A 64 -12.64 12.19 19.71
C LEU A 64 -14.07 12.66 19.96
N ALA A 65 -14.99 11.72 20.23
CA ALA A 65 -16.37 12.01 20.60
C ALA A 65 -16.46 12.74 21.95
N HIS A 66 -15.61 12.37 22.92
CA HIS A 66 -15.59 12.99 24.24
C HIS A 66 -15.03 14.43 24.20
N TYR A 67 -13.90 14.64 23.54
CA TYR A 67 -13.23 15.96 23.54
C TYR A 67 -13.79 16.93 22.49
N LYS A 68 -14.28 16.43 21.34
CA LYS A 68 -14.72 17.27 20.22
C LYS A 68 -15.93 16.64 19.50
N PRO A 69 -17.11 16.61 20.12
CA PRO A 69 -18.30 15.96 19.55
C PRO A 69 -18.75 16.59 18.21
N LYS A 70 -18.55 17.89 18.01
CA LYS A 70 -18.83 18.59 16.73
C LYS A 70 -17.91 18.18 15.60
N LEU A 71 -16.69 17.69 15.90
CA LEU A 71 -15.78 17.14 14.89
C LEU A 71 -16.16 15.70 14.58
N ALA A 72 -16.50 14.90 15.60
CA ALA A 72 -16.99 13.53 15.39
C ALA A 72 -18.21 13.48 14.46
N SER A 73 -19.18 14.37 14.64
CA SER A 73 -20.36 14.44 13.77
C SER A 73 -20.01 14.85 12.33
N LYS A 74 -19.02 15.74 12.12
CA LYS A 74 -18.52 16.09 10.79
C LYS A 74 -17.80 14.93 10.13
N VAL A 75 -16.96 14.20 10.87
CA VAL A 75 -16.26 13.00 10.37
C VAL A 75 -17.27 11.94 9.92
N LEU A 76 -18.33 11.72 10.72
CA LEU A 76 -19.42 10.83 10.35
C LEU A 76 -20.18 11.31 9.10
N ALA A 77 -20.49 12.60 9.00
CA ALA A 77 -21.18 13.16 7.83
C ALA A 77 -20.35 13.04 6.54
N VAL A 78 -19.04 13.29 6.64
CA VAL A 78 -18.09 13.10 5.52
C VAL A 78 -17.98 11.62 5.15
N GLY A 79 -17.87 10.73 6.14
CA GLY A 79 -17.87 9.27 5.93
C GLY A 79 -19.14 8.79 5.24
N TRP A 80 -20.31 9.31 5.62
CA TRP A 80 -21.58 9.02 4.97
C TRP A 80 -21.64 9.53 3.52
N GLY A 81 -21.14 10.74 3.28
CA GLY A 81 -21.03 11.32 1.95
C GLY A 81 -20.15 10.47 1.02
N ALA A 82 -18.96 10.07 1.49
CA ALA A 82 -18.05 9.20 0.75
C ALA A 82 -18.67 7.83 0.45
N MET A 83 -19.37 7.23 1.43
CA MET A 83 -20.08 5.96 1.24
C MET A 83 -21.19 6.08 0.18
N LYS A 84 -21.91 7.21 0.15
CA LYS A 84 -22.94 7.47 -0.86
C LYS A 84 -22.35 7.59 -2.27
N LEU A 85 -21.20 8.26 -2.41
CA LEU A 85 -20.48 8.36 -3.68
C LEU A 85 -19.96 7.00 -4.15
N LEU A 86 -19.37 6.20 -3.27
CA LEU A 86 -18.94 4.82 -3.56
C LEU A 86 -20.11 3.95 -4.03
N LYS A 87 -21.25 4.00 -3.33
CA LYS A 87 -22.47 3.27 -3.74
C LYS A 87 -23.01 3.77 -5.08
N GLY A 88 -22.92 5.07 -5.36
CA GLY A 88 -23.32 5.65 -6.65
C GLY A 88 -22.42 5.21 -7.80
N ALA A 89 -21.11 5.24 -7.60
CA ALA A 89 -20.12 4.79 -8.58
C ALA A 89 -20.25 3.30 -8.90
N LYS A 90 -20.52 2.46 -7.89
CA LYS A 90 -20.76 1.02 -8.07
C LYS A 90 -22.07 0.71 -8.82
N LYS A 91 -22.94 1.69 -9.03
CA LYS A 91 -24.19 1.57 -9.79
C LYS A 91 -24.04 2.00 -11.25
N LEU A 92 -22.90 2.62 -11.60
CA LEU A 92 -22.54 3.08 -12.95
C LEU A 92 -21.64 2.08 -13.70
N VAL A 93 -21.13 1.06 -13.01
CA VAL A 93 -20.44 -0.12 -13.56
C VAL A 93 -21.40 -1.30 -13.52
#